data_AF-A0A1H3SDS7-F1
#
_entry.id   AF-A0A1H3SDS7-F1
#
_cell.length_a   1.000
_cell.length_b   1.000
_cell.length_c   1.000
_cell.angle_alpha   90.00
_cell.angle_beta   90.00
_cell.angle_gamma   90.00
#
_symmetry.space_group_name_H-M   'P 1'
#
loop_
_entity.id
_entity.type
_entity.pdbx_description
1 polymer ?
#
loop_
_entity_poly.entity_id
_entity_poly.type
_entity_poly.pdbx_seq_one_letter_code
_entity_poly.pdbx_strand_id
1 'polypeptide(L)' 'MKGWNMFAEIKQYKSKGFKKSQVSKYLDIDYKTVSKYWDMTLEEYAKLKADCKNRTKKVDTI' A
#
# COMPACT_ATOMS: atom_id res chain seq x y z
N MET A 1 6.53 -5.45 -7.37
CA MET A 1 6.84 -4.24 -6.56
C MET A 1 6.63 -4.56 -5.07
N LYS A 2 7.49 -4.08 -4.14
CA LYS A 2 7.36 -4.41 -2.70
C LYS A 2 6.90 -3.20 -1.88
N GLY A 3 5.80 -3.39 -1.14
CA GLY A 3 5.32 -2.54 -0.05
C GLY A 3 5.42 -1.03 -0.31
N TRP A 4 6.44 -0.40 0.27
CA TRP A 4 6.67 1.04 0.22
C TRP A 4 6.81 1.59 -1.20
N ASN A 5 7.50 0.88 -2.10
CA ASN A 5 7.62 1.35 -3.49
C ASN A 5 6.26 1.41 -4.18
N MET A 6 5.38 0.42 -3.92
CA MET A 6 4.05 0.40 -4.52
C MET A 6 3.18 1.55 -4.02
N PHE A 7 3.22 1.84 -2.72
CA PHE A 7 2.50 2.98 -2.15
C PHE A 7 3.04 4.31 -2.68
N ALA A 8 4.37 4.48 -2.72
CA ALA A 8 5.01 5.69 -3.24
C ALA A 8 4.66 5.93 -4.70
N GLU A 9 4.69 4.91 -5.54
CA GLU A 9 4.34 5.03 -6.96
C GLU A 9 2.86 5.40 -7.15
N ILE A 10 1.93 4.74 -6.45
CA ILE A 10 0.50 5.11 -6.49
C ILE A 10 0.30 6.60 -6.14
N LYS A 11 1.00 7.10 -5.11
CA LYS A 11 0.94 8.53 -4.73
C LYS A 11 1.56 9.45 -5.77
N GLN A 12 2.67 9.06 -6.39
CA GLN A 12 3.26 9.82 -7.50
C GLN A 12 2.29 9.92 -8.68
N TYR A 13 1.65 8.81 -9.08
CA TYR A 13 0.66 8.84 -10.15
C TYR A 13 -0.58 9.68 -9.79
N LYS A 14 -1.01 9.65 -8.52
CA LYS A 14 -2.08 10.53 -8.02
C LYS A 14 -1.70 12.01 -8.15
N SER A 15 -0.48 12.37 -7.74
CA SER A 15 0.04 13.74 -7.88
C SER A 15 0.19 14.18 -9.34
N LYS A 16 0.43 13.24 -10.25
CA LYS A 16 0.52 13.48 -11.70
C LYS A 16 -0.86 13.56 -12.38
N GLY A 17 -1.97 13.37 -11.65
CA GLY A 17 -3.33 13.47 -12.19
C GLY A 17 -3.86 12.22 -12.90
N PHE A 18 -3.22 11.06 -12.71
CA PHE A 18 -3.72 9.81 -13.30
C PHE A 18 -4.96 9.28 -12.59
N LYS A 19 -5.76 8.48 -13.31
CA LYS A 19 -6.93 7.78 -12.75
C LYS A 19 -6.53 6.45 -12.11
N LYS A 20 -7.24 6.02 -11.06
CA LYS A 20 -7.03 4.73 -10.37
C LYS A 20 -6.92 3.54 -11.35
N SER A 21 -7.77 3.52 -12.37
CA SER A 21 -7.79 2.46 -13.41
C SER A 21 -6.56 2.46 -14.31
N GLN A 22 -5.98 3.63 -14.60
CA GLN A 22 -4.73 3.72 -15.36
C GLN A 22 -3.56 3.23 -14.53
N VAL A 23 -3.50 3.64 -13.26
CA VAL A 23 -2.43 3.25 -12.34
C VAL A 23 -2.38 1.73 -12.13
N SER A 24 -3.54 1.07 -12.01
CA SER A 24 -3.63 -0.39 -11.94
C SER A 24 -3.02 -1.08 -13.16
N LYS A 25 -3.29 -0.56 -14.37
CA LYS A 25 -2.73 -1.09 -15.63
C LYS A 25 -1.24 -0.81 -15.79
N TYR A 26 -0.79 0.39 -15.39
CA TYR A 26 0.61 0.79 -15.49
C TYR A 26 1.51 0.01 -14.53
N LEU A 27 1.03 -0.22 -13.31
CA LEU A 27 1.79 -0.93 -12.27
C LEU A 27 1.57 -2.45 -12.31
N ASP A 28 0.68 -2.93 -13.16
CA ASP A 28 0.24 -4.32 -13.22
C ASP A 28 -0.15 -4.87 -11.83
N ILE A 29 -1.00 -4.11 -11.12
CA ILE A 29 -1.49 -4.45 -9.79
C ILE A 29 -3.01 -4.42 -9.74
N ASP A 30 -3.56 -5.22 -8.82
CA ASP A 30 -4.99 -5.28 -8.58
C ASP A 30 -5.56 -3.88 -8.28
N TYR A 31 -6.64 -3.52 -8.96
CA TYR A 31 -7.39 -2.30 -8.74
C TYR A 31 -7.80 -2.12 -7.27
N LYS A 32 -8.13 -3.21 -6.55
CA LYS A 32 -8.46 -3.17 -5.11
C LYS A 32 -7.29 -2.63 -4.28
N THR A 33 -6.08 -3.03 -4.64
CA THR A 33 -4.84 -2.56 -4.01
C THR A 33 -4.62 -1.08 -4.27
N VAL A 34 -4.79 -0.63 -5.52
CA VAL A 34 -4.74 0.80 -5.87
C VAL A 34 -5.78 1.57 -5.09
N SER A 35 -7.03 1.11 -5.08
CA SER A 35 -8.14 1.78 -4.41
C SER A 35 -7.92 1.88 -2.90
N LYS A 36 -7.44 0.80 -2.27
CA LYS A 36 -7.12 0.78 -0.84
C LYS A 36 -6.06 1.82 -0.47
N TYR A 37 -5.01 1.94 -1.27
CA TYR A 37 -3.89 2.85 -0.98
C TYR A 37 -4.09 4.27 -1.54
N TRP A 38 -5.07 4.48 -2.41
CA TRP A 38 -5.36 5.79 -3.01
C TRP A 38 -5.78 6.82 -1.97
N ASP A 39 -6.68 6.39 -1.08
CA ASP A 39 -7.30 7.21 -0.05
C ASP A 39 -6.60 7.04 1.32
N MET A 40 -5.74 6.03 1.47
CA MET A 40 -4.90 5.82 2.65
C MET A 40 -3.77 6.86 2.74
N THR A 41 -3.51 7.35 3.94
CA THR A 41 -2.42 8.30 4.23
C THR A 41 -1.08 7.61 4.42
N LEU A 42 0.01 8.39 4.34
CA LEU A 42 1.38 7.91 4.60
C LEU A 42 1.51 7.33 6.01
N GLU A 43 0.92 7.98 7.01
CA GLU A 43 0.93 7.53 8.40
C GLU A 43 0.19 6.21 8.58
N GLU A 44 -1.01 6.08 8.02
CA GLU A 44 -1.77 4.83 8.07
C GLU A 44 -0.99 3.68 7.43
N TYR A 45 -0.36 3.93 6.28
CA TYR A 45 0.48 2.92 5.62
C TYR A 45 1.70 2.53 6.46
N ALA A 46 2.38 3.51 7.06
CA ALA A 46 3.51 3.29 7.94
C ALA A 46 3.12 2.46 9.16
N LYS A 47 1.98 2.76 9.77
CA LYS A 47 1.41 1.99 10.90
C LYS A 47 1.07 0.57 10.49
N LEU A 48 0.38 0.38 9.37
CA LEU A 48 0.04 -0.94 8.83
C LEU A 48 1.30 -1.78 8.56
N LYS A 49 2.37 -1.14 8.08
CA LYS A 49 3.65 -1.82 7.85
C LYS A 49 4.36 -2.16 9.16
N ALA A 50 4.32 -1.27 10.15
CA ALA A 50 4.86 -1.53 11.49
C ALA A 50 4.11 -2.70 12.15
N ASP A 51 2.78 -2.73 12.07
CA ASP A 51 1.94 -3.81 12.59
C ASP A 51 2.25 -5.13 11.88
N CYS A 52 2.44 -5.13 10.56
CA CYS A 52 2.87 -6.33 9.83
C CYS A 52 4.26 -6.81 10.24
N LYS A 53 5.20 -5.91 10.58
CA LYS A 53 6.54 -6.26 11.08
C LYS A 53 6.48 -6.78 12.52
N ASN A 54 5.58 -6.23 13.34
CA ASN A 54 5.40 -6.54 14.76
C ASN A 54 4.53 -7.77 15.01
N ARG A 55 4.10 -8.50 13.96
CA ARG A 55 3.61 -9.88 14.09
C ARG A 55 4.75 -10.83 14.45
N THR A 56 5.46 -10.56 15.54
CA THR A 56 6.11 -11.61 16.32
C THR A 56 4.97 -12.43 16.91
N LYS A 57 4.90 -13.71 16.52
CA LYS A 57 3.99 -14.70 17.11
C LYS A 57 3.92 -14.44 18.62
N LYS A 58 2.73 -14.17 19.16
CA LYS A 58 2.49 -14.57 20.54
C LYS A 58 2.64 -16.09 20.49
N VAL A 59 3.82 -16.58 20.88
CA VAL A 59 3.96 -17.97 21.29
C VAL A 59 2.96 -18.08 22.43
N ASP A 60 1.88 -18.83 22.20
CA ASP A 60 1.00 -19.25 23.28
C ASP A 60 1.90 -20.02 24.26
N THR A 61 2.25 -19.37 25.37
CA THR A 61 3.00 -20.01 26.45
C THR A 61 2.05 -21.02 27.08
N ILE A 62 2.40 -22.30 26.93
CA ILE A 62 1.78 -23.47 27.60
C ILE A 62 2.18 -23.46 29.08
#